data_AF-A0A2A6BZ35-F1
#
_entry.id   AF-A0A2A6BZ35-F1
#
_cell.length_a   1.000
_cell.length_b   1.000
_cell.length_c   1.000
_cell.angle_alpha   90.00
_cell.angle_beta   90.00
_cell.angle_gamma   90.00
#
_symmetry.space_group_name_H-M   'P 1'
#
loop_
_entity.id
_entity.type
_entity.pdbx_description
1 polymer ?
#
loop_
_entity_poly.entity_id
_entity_poly.type
_entity_poly.pdbx_seq_one_letter_code
_entity_poly.pdbx_strand_id
1 'polypeptide(L)'
;MNKHAVTETVREQVDQIDNTYSSLHALISSCEKGASAELTQKLKHFEQCLSDIHKIRLAFNDLKESKNKQKEKICDLRRQVTLKDGLINSFASDIIGEFESQGILRTEEDECTPKNEERNTMMVLCSHCNSIILREGEAVWMNGNEMEIPLARQKKGGDLTQCEKLHGWWTVKDMFSFENVGFTNSVDGIRYLTCADCDFGPIGRVTEDNLHIVAPSRVKMGLDSS
;
A
#
# COMPACT_ATOMS: atom_id res chain seq x y z
N MET A 1 11.22 -17.14 -3.79
CA MET A 1 11.16 -17.02 -2.32
C MET A 1 9.73 -16.70 -1.93
N ASN A 2 9.15 -17.49 -1.03
CA ASN A 2 7.73 -17.45 -0.69
C ASN A 2 7.40 -16.17 0.09
N LYS A 3 6.37 -15.40 -0.32
CA LYS A 3 5.97 -14.14 0.34
C LYS A 3 5.74 -14.34 1.84
N HIS A 4 5.15 -15.47 2.21
CA HIS A 4 4.88 -15.86 3.59
C HIS A 4 6.14 -15.95 4.46
N ALA A 5 7.26 -16.42 3.89
CA ALA A 5 8.53 -16.52 4.63
C ALA A 5 9.13 -15.14 4.92
N VAL A 6 8.94 -14.18 4.01
CA VAL A 6 9.46 -12.81 4.18
C VAL A 6 8.65 -12.05 5.24
N THR A 7 7.33 -12.19 5.24
CA THR A 7 6.46 -11.59 6.27
C THR A 7 6.73 -12.17 7.66
N GLU A 8 6.99 -13.48 7.76
CA GLU A 8 7.35 -14.13 9.03
C GLU A 8 8.66 -13.56 9.59
N THR A 9 9.70 -13.45 8.74
CA THR A 9 11.00 -12.92 9.15
C THR A 9 10.93 -11.45 9.57
N VAL A 10 10.13 -10.63 8.88
CA VAL A 10 9.95 -9.22 9.27
C VAL A 10 9.22 -9.12 10.62
N ARG A 11 8.18 -9.94 10.84
CA ARG A 11 7.45 -9.99 12.11
C ARG A 11 8.37 -10.39 13.27
N GLU A 12 9.17 -11.43 13.09
CA GLU A 12 10.16 -11.87 14.09
C GLU A 12 11.17 -10.76 14.41
N GLN A 13 11.63 -10.00 13.42
CA GLN A 13 12.56 -8.88 13.64
C GLN A 13 11.91 -7.71 14.40
N VAL A 14 10.63 -7.41 14.14
CA VAL A 14 9.88 -6.37 14.88
C VAL A 14 9.68 -6.78 16.33
N ASP A 15 9.26 -8.03 16.58
CA ASP A 15 9.11 -8.56 17.94
C ASP A 15 10.45 -8.51 18.70
N GLN A 16 11.56 -8.75 18.01
CA GLN A 16 12.90 -8.66 18.60
C GLN A 16 13.29 -7.23 18.98
N ILE A 17 12.92 -6.24 18.15
CA ILE A 17 13.13 -4.82 18.44
C ILE A 17 12.32 -4.38 19.68
N ASP A 18 11.04 -4.74 19.76
CA ASP A 18 10.18 -4.36 20.89
C ASP A 18 10.66 -4.96 22.22
N ASN A 19 11.15 -6.20 22.17
CA ASN A 19 11.78 -6.84 23.33
C ASN A 19 13.04 -6.09 23.77
N THR A 20 13.90 -5.69 22.83
CA THR A 20 15.10 -4.90 23.18
C THR A 20 14.74 -3.55 23.76
N TYR A 21 13.77 -2.83 23.17
CA TYR A 21 13.31 -1.54 23.67
C TYR A 21 12.78 -1.64 25.11
N SER A 22 12.02 -2.68 25.41
CA SER A 22 11.51 -2.96 26.75
C SER A 22 12.64 -3.21 27.75
N SER A 23 13.68 -3.95 27.36
CA SER A 23 14.90 -4.14 28.16
C SER A 23 15.64 -2.81 28.40
N LEU A 24 15.71 -1.93 27.39
CA LEU A 24 16.32 -0.60 27.51
C LEU A 24 15.58 0.27 28.52
N HIS A 25 14.25 0.30 28.43
CA HIS A 25 13.41 1.09 29.31
C HIS A 25 13.54 0.63 30.78
N ALA A 26 13.55 -0.69 31.01
CA ALA A 26 13.74 -1.26 32.34
C ALA A 26 15.13 -0.93 32.94
N LEU A 27 16.14 -0.80 32.08
CA LEU A 27 17.49 -0.43 32.46
C LEU A 27 17.58 1.03 32.90
N ILE A 28 17.00 1.94 32.12
CA ILE A 28 16.91 3.37 32.44
C ILE A 28 16.22 3.58 33.79
N SER A 29 15.06 2.95 34.00
CA SER A 29 14.33 3.02 35.29
C SER A 29 15.07 2.40 36.48
N SER A 30 16.08 1.56 36.23
CA SER A 30 16.89 0.95 37.28
C SER A 30 18.16 1.76 37.56
N CYS A 31 18.72 2.45 36.57
CA CYS A 31 19.80 3.42 36.76
C CYS A 31 19.36 4.54 37.69
N GLU A 32 18.10 4.98 37.60
CA GLU A 32 17.48 5.97 38.50
C GLU A 32 17.43 5.50 39.97
N LYS A 33 17.55 4.18 40.24
CA LYS A 33 17.40 3.56 41.57
C LYS A 33 18.72 3.18 42.26
N GLY A 34 19.88 3.34 41.62
CA GLY A 34 21.19 3.36 42.29
C GLY A 34 21.79 2.03 42.80
N ALA A 35 21.59 0.89 42.13
CA ALA A 35 22.19 -0.40 42.52
C ALA A 35 23.42 -0.78 41.64
N SER A 36 24.64 -0.58 42.15
CA SER A 36 25.91 -0.66 41.37
C SER A 36 26.25 -2.03 40.74
N ALA A 37 26.00 -3.15 41.44
CA ALA A 37 26.24 -4.49 40.88
C ALA A 37 25.20 -4.86 39.81
N GLU A 38 23.93 -4.50 40.05
CA GLU A 38 22.84 -4.67 39.10
C GLU A 38 23.05 -3.81 37.84
N LEU A 39 23.59 -2.60 38.02
CA LEU A 39 23.97 -1.68 36.94
C LEU A 39 25.03 -2.29 36.01
N THR A 40 26.02 -2.98 36.56
CA THR A 40 27.09 -3.61 35.75
C THR A 40 26.56 -4.77 34.90
N GLN A 41 25.68 -5.60 35.46
CA GLN A 41 25.02 -6.67 34.70
C GLN A 41 24.09 -6.11 33.62
N LYS A 42 23.37 -5.04 33.95
CA LYS A 42 22.49 -4.33 33.03
C LYS A 42 23.27 -3.68 31.89
N LEU A 43 24.39 -3.02 32.16
CA LEU A 43 25.28 -2.46 31.12
C LEU A 43 25.77 -3.53 30.13
N LYS A 44 26.16 -4.71 30.61
CA LYS A 44 26.51 -5.83 29.72
C LYS A 44 25.33 -6.30 28.86
N HIS A 45 24.13 -6.33 29.43
CA HIS A 45 22.92 -6.66 28.68
C HIS A 45 22.61 -5.59 27.61
N PHE A 46 22.81 -4.31 27.93
CA PHE A 46 22.67 -3.20 27.00
C PHE A 46 23.64 -3.28 25.82
N GLU A 47 24.92 -3.59 26.09
CA GLU A 47 25.92 -3.81 25.05
C GLU A 47 25.52 -4.96 24.11
N GLN A 48 24.96 -6.04 24.67
CA GLN A 48 24.44 -7.16 23.89
C GLN A 48 23.25 -6.73 23.02
N CYS A 49 22.28 -5.98 23.57
CA CYS A 49 21.16 -5.44 22.80
C CYS A 49 21.62 -4.52 21.66
N LEU A 50 22.61 -3.66 21.89
CA LEU A 50 23.17 -2.81 20.83
C LEU A 50 23.84 -3.62 19.72
N SER A 51 24.57 -4.67 20.08
CA SER A 51 25.16 -5.61 19.12
C SER A 51 24.09 -6.30 18.28
N ASP A 52 22.98 -6.71 18.90
CA ASP A 52 21.89 -7.39 18.21
C ASP A 52 21.12 -6.43 17.29
N ILE A 53 20.86 -5.18 17.72
CA ILE A 53 20.30 -4.12 16.87
C ILE A 53 21.20 -3.87 15.65
N HIS A 54 22.52 -3.86 15.83
CA HIS A 54 23.46 -3.69 14.72
C HIS A 54 23.36 -4.84 13.71
N LYS A 55 23.25 -6.09 14.17
CA LYS A 55 23.06 -7.27 13.29
C LYS A 55 21.74 -7.19 12.53
N ILE A 56 20.64 -6.81 13.20
CA ILE A 56 19.34 -6.63 12.57
C ILE A 56 19.41 -5.57 11.47
N ARG A 57 20.10 -4.45 11.73
CA ARG A 57 20.31 -3.39 10.73
C ARG A 57 21.03 -3.90 9.48
N LEU A 58 22.06 -4.74 9.64
CA LEU A 58 22.75 -5.35 8.50
C LEU A 58 21.82 -6.28 7.72
N ALA A 59 21.09 -7.16 8.40
CA ALA A 59 20.12 -8.06 7.75
C ALA A 59 19.03 -7.29 6.99
N PHE A 60 18.57 -6.15 7.54
CA PHE A 60 17.58 -5.30 6.88
C PHE A 60 18.12 -4.68 5.58
N ASN A 61 19.39 -4.30 5.55
CA ASN A 61 20.03 -3.81 4.34
C ASN A 61 20.11 -4.89 3.25
N ASP A 62 20.48 -6.12 3.61
CA ASP A 62 20.53 -7.25 2.67
C ASP A 62 19.15 -7.58 2.09
N LEU A 63 18.12 -7.56 2.94
CA LEU A 63 16.72 -7.74 2.51
C LEU A 63 16.27 -6.63 1.56
N LYS A 64 16.63 -5.37 1.86
CA LYS A 64 16.34 -4.22 1.00
C LYS A 64 17.02 -4.36 -0.37
N GLU A 65 18.27 -4.79 -0.40
CA GLU A 65 19.00 -5.02 -1.66
C GLU A 65 18.39 -6.17 -2.46
N SER A 66 18.02 -7.28 -1.81
CA SER A 66 17.34 -8.41 -2.43
C SER A 66 15.97 -8.00 -3.02
N LYS A 67 15.19 -7.20 -2.28
CA LYS A 67 13.93 -6.61 -2.75
C LYS A 67 14.14 -5.74 -3.99
N ASN A 68 15.17 -4.91 -4.02
CA ASN A 68 15.49 -4.06 -5.17
C ASN A 68 15.85 -4.90 -6.41
N LYS A 69 16.68 -5.94 -6.25
CA LYS A 69 17.03 -6.88 -7.34
C LYS A 69 15.79 -7.60 -7.88
N GLN A 70 14.86 -7.99 -7.02
CA GLN A 70 13.60 -8.60 -7.44
C GLN A 70 12.71 -7.59 -8.19
N LYS A 71 12.63 -6.35 -7.71
CA LYS A 71 11.88 -5.26 -8.38
C LYS A 71 12.43 -4.99 -9.78
N GLU A 72 13.75 -4.97 -9.94
CA GLU A 72 14.44 -4.81 -11.22
C GLU A 72 14.09 -5.96 -12.19
N LYS A 73 14.18 -7.22 -11.73
CA LYS A 73 13.78 -8.38 -12.54
C LYS A 73 12.31 -8.32 -12.99
N ILE A 74 11.41 -7.87 -12.11
CA ILE A 74 10.00 -7.70 -12.46
C ILE A 74 9.84 -6.60 -13.52
N CYS A 75 10.60 -5.51 -13.41
CA CYS A 75 10.62 -4.44 -14.41
C CYS A 75 11.07 -4.98 -15.79
N ASP A 76 12.15 -5.74 -15.83
CA ASP A 76 12.66 -6.35 -17.05
C ASP A 76 11.67 -7.32 -17.68
N LEU A 77 11.06 -8.19 -16.87
CA LEU A 77 10.04 -9.12 -17.36
C LEU A 77 8.82 -8.38 -17.91
N ARG A 78 8.36 -7.31 -17.23
CA ARG A 78 7.26 -6.47 -17.73
C ARG A 78 7.61 -5.81 -19.05
N ARG A 79 8.83 -5.29 -19.20
CA ARG A 79 9.31 -4.73 -20.47
C ARG A 79 9.29 -5.78 -21.59
N GLN A 80 9.74 -7.00 -21.29
CA GLN A 80 9.69 -8.10 -22.26
C GLN A 80 8.26 -8.47 -22.66
N VAL A 81 7.32 -8.48 -21.70
CA VAL A 81 5.89 -8.70 -21.97
C VAL A 81 5.35 -7.59 -22.88
N THR A 82 5.61 -6.32 -22.58
CA THR A 82 5.18 -5.20 -23.43
C THR A 82 5.72 -5.30 -24.86
N LEU A 83 6.99 -5.69 -25.03
CA LEU A 83 7.57 -5.90 -26.36
C LEU A 83 6.89 -7.05 -27.10
N LYS A 84 6.59 -8.15 -26.40
CA LYS A 84 5.87 -9.30 -26.97
C LYS A 84 4.43 -8.93 -27.32
N ASP A 85 3.71 -8.22 -26.47
CA ASP A 85 2.36 -7.74 -26.73
C ASP A 85 2.34 -6.76 -27.91
N GLY A 86 3.35 -5.89 -28.02
CA GLY A 86 3.52 -5.02 -29.18
C GLY A 86 3.74 -5.79 -30.49
N LEU A 87 4.52 -6.87 -30.45
CA LEU A 87 4.69 -7.76 -31.60
C LEU A 87 3.41 -8.52 -31.94
N ILE A 88 2.72 -9.06 -30.93
CA ILE A 88 1.41 -9.72 -31.10
C ILE A 88 0.42 -8.75 -31.73
N ASN A 89 0.39 -7.50 -31.29
CA ASN A 89 -0.44 -6.45 -31.88
C ASN A 89 -0.02 -6.15 -33.31
N SER A 90 1.28 -6.09 -33.64
CA SER A 90 1.71 -5.91 -35.03
C SER A 90 1.26 -7.06 -35.94
N PHE A 91 1.31 -8.31 -35.45
CA PHE A 91 0.78 -9.45 -36.19
C PHE A 91 -0.75 -9.44 -36.26
N ALA A 92 -1.43 -8.93 -35.23
CA ALA A 92 -2.88 -8.75 -35.24
C ALA A 92 -3.31 -7.65 -36.22
N SER A 93 -2.55 -6.56 -36.33
CA SER A 93 -2.76 -5.49 -37.32
C SER A 93 -2.55 -5.97 -38.76
N ASP A 94 -1.60 -6.89 -38.97
CA ASP A 94 -1.39 -7.51 -40.29
C ASP A 94 -2.54 -8.47 -40.68
N ILE A 95 -3.31 -8.96 -39.70
CA ILE A 95 -4.52 -9.80 -39.91
C ILE A 95 -5.79 -8.93 -39.99
N ILE A 96 -5.85 -7.80 -39.29
CA ILE A 96 -6.97 -6.87 -39.24
C ILE A 96 -6.60 -5.62 -40.05
N GLY A 97 -6.75 -5.73 -41.37
CA GLY A 97 -6.76 -4.56 -42.23
C GLY A 97 -7.97 -3.67 -41.93
N GLU A 98 -7.69 -2.38 -41.73
CA GLU A 98 -8.58 -1.21 -41.73
C GLU A 98 -9.27 -0.83 -40.40
N PHE A 99 -9.14 0.48 -40.07
CA PHE A 99 -9.64 1.27 -38.92
C PHE A 99 -8.75 1.21 -37.64
N GLU A 100 -8.12 2.27 -37.11
CA GLU A 100 -8.35 3.72 -37.13
C GLU A 100 -7.03 4.51 -37.02
N SER A 101 -7.03 5.70 -37.61
CA SER A 101 -6.03 6.75 -37.40
C SER A 101 -6.48 7.68 -36.27
N GLN A 102 -5.61 7.98 -35.30
CA GLN A 102 -5.22 9.33 -34.87
C GLN A 102 -4.45 9.35 -33.54
N GLY A 103 -3.27 9.98 -33.55
CA GLY A 103 -2.78 10.79 -32.43
C GLY A 103 -1.58 10.28 -31.63
N ILE A 104 -0.36 10.50 -32.11
CA ILE A 104 0.86 10.54 -31.29
C ILE A 104 1.64 11.82 -31.63
N LEU A 105 1.83 12.72 -30.66
CA LEU A 105 3.11 13.42 -30.52
C LEU A 105 3.42 13.72 -29.05
N ARG A 106 4.68 13.45 -28.71
CA ARG A 106 5.32 13.39 -27.40
C ARG A 106 5.62 14.78 -26.83
N THR A 107 5.72 14.85 -25.50
CA THR A 107 6.85 15.52 -24.83
C THR A 107 7.33 14.68 -23.65
N GLU A 108 8.64 14.71 -23.46
CA GLU A 108 9.44 13.91 -22.52
C GLU A 108 9.42 14.55 -21.12
N GLU A 109 9.33 13.75 -20.06
CA GLU A 109 10.32 13.64 -18.96
C GLU A 109 9.78 12.83 -17.76
N ASP A 110 10.72 12.09 -17.15
CA ASP A 110 10.78 11.46 -15.83
C ASP A 110 10.14 10.09 -15.44
N GLU A 111 11.09 9.22 -15.06
CA GLU A 111 11.12 8.10 -14.10
C GLU A 111 9.96 7.10 -13.98
N CYS A 112 10.31 5.84 -14.28
CA CYS A 112 9.82 4.59 -13.67
C CYS A 112 8.31 4.48 -13.39
N THR A 113 7.46 4.93 -14.31
CA THR A 113 6.05 4.55 -14.34
C THR A 113 5.83 3.56 -15.50
N PRO A 114 5.18 2.41 -15.26
CA PRO A 114 4.80 1.51 -16.35
C PRO A 114 3.94 2.28 -17.35
N LYS A 115 4.41 2.37 -18.59
CA LYS A 115 3.62 2.90 -19.70
C LYS A 115 2.39 2.00 -19.87
N ASN A 116 1.21 2.60 -19.71
CA ASN A 116 -0.15 2.03 -19.66
C ASN A 116 -0.68 1.60 -18.28
N GLU A 117 -0.34 2.31 -17.20
CA GLU A 117 -1.23 2.36 -16.01
C GLU A 117 -2.47 3.19 -16.38
N GLU A 118 -3.64 2.56 -16.56
CA GLU A 118 -4.92 3.25 -16.78
C GLU A 118 -5.24 4.09 -15.54
N ARG A 119 -4.99 5.39 -15.64
CA ARG A 119 -5.24 6.34 -14.56
C ARG A 119 -6.66 6.86 -14.59
N ASN A 120 -7.17 7.29 -13.45
CA ASN A 120 -8.46 7.97 -13.40
C ASN A 120 -8.38 9.27 -14.22
N THR A 121 -9.22 9.39 -15.24
CA THR A 121 -9.34 10.57 -16.12
C THR A 121 -10.25 11.66 -15.54
N MET A 122 -10.86 11.39 -14.39
CA MET A 122 -11.77 12.31 -13.71
C MET A 122 -11.46 12.30 -12.21
N MET A 123 -11.89 13.34 -11.49
CA MET A 123 -11.79 13.36 -10.04
C MET A 123 -12.65 12.27 -9.43
N VAL A 124 -12.16 11.69 -8.34
CA VAL A 124 -12.90 10.74 -7.52
C VAL A 124 -13.55 11.52 -6.39
N LEU A 125 -14.88 11.49 -6.34
CA LEU A 125 -15.69 12.24 -5.40
C LEU A 125 -16.42 11.30 -4.44
N CYS A 126 -16.67 11.77 -3.22
CA CYS A 126 -17.52 11.07 -2.27
C CYS A 126 -18.94 10.93 -2.83
N SER A 127 -19.51 9.72 -2.78
CA SER A 127 -20.85 9.46 -3.29
C SER A 127 -21.97 10.14 -2.49
N HIS A 128 -21.68 10.56 -1.25
CA HIS A 128 -22.64 11.19 -0.34
C HIS A 128 -22.59 12.72 -0.34
N CYS A 129 -21.41 13.33 -0.17
CA CYS A 129 -21.27 14.79 -0.04
C CYS A 129 -20.53 15.46 -1.21
N ASN A 130 -20.08 14.70 -2.21
CA ASN A 130 -19.25 15.17 -3.34
C ASN A 130 -17.89 15.78 -2.94
N SER A 131 -17.43 15.58 -1.70
CA SER A 131 -16.06 15.90 -1.29
C SER A 131 -15.04 15.24 -2.22
N ILE A 132 -13.99 15.97 -2.59
CA ILE A 132 -12.93 15.47 -3.47
C ILE A 132 -12.08 14.46 -2.68
N ILE A 133 -12.05 13.22 -3.14
CA ILE A 133 -11.23 12.15 -2.57
C ILE A 133 -9.88 12.08 -3.27
N LEU A 134 -9.86 12.12 -4.61
CA LEU A 134 -8.64 12.09 -5.43
C LEU A 134 -8.79 13.03 -6.63
N ARG A 135 -7.68 13.66 -7.02
CA ARG A 135 -7.59 14.40 -8.29
C ARG A 135 -7.43 13.46 -9.48
N GLU A 136 -7.62 14.00 -10.68
CA GLU A 136 -7.32 13.30 -11.92
C GLU A 136 -5.86 12.83 -11.95
N GLY A 137 -5.62 11.60 -12.41
CA GLY A 137 -4.27 11.04 -12.56
C GLY A 137 -3.66 10.41 -11.30
N GLU A 138 -4.25 10.61 -10.13
CA GLU A 138 -3.71 10.17 -8.84
C GLU A 138 -3.94 8.69 -8.51
N ALA A 139 -4.84 8.03 -9.24
CA ALA A 139 -5.19 6.64 -9.03
C ALA A 139 -5.00 5.80 -10.29
N VAL A 140 -4.57 4.55 -10.09
CA VAL A 140 -4.34 3.58 -11.17
C VAL A 140 -5.33 2.43 -11.04
N TRP A 141 -5.97 2.08 -12.14
CA TRP A 141 -6.92 0.98 -12.19
C TRP A 141 -6.23 -0.37 -11.98
N MET A 142 -6.79 -1.18 -11.09
CA MET A 142 -6.38 -2.55 -10.82
C MET A 142 -7.52 -3.51 -11.13
N ASN A 143 -7.32 -4.34 -12.16
CA ASN A 143 -8.23 -5.42 -12.52
C ASN A 143 -8.13 -6.62 -11.57
N GLY A 144 -9.26 -7.30 -11.35
CA GLY A 144 -9.27 -8.74 -11.11
C GLY A 144 -9.16 -9.26 -9.68
N ASN A 145 -9.18 -8.41 -8.64
CA ASN A 145 -9.20 -8.91 -7.26
C ASN A 145 -10.58 -8.68 -6.62
N GLU A 146 -11.33 -9.77 -6.39
CA GLU A 146 -12.50 -9.73 -5.51
C GLU A 146 -12.02 -9.52 -4.07
N MET A 147 -12.61 -8.55 -3.37
CA MET A 147 -12.32 -8.35 -1.95
C MET A 147 -13.60 -8.11 -1.17
N GLU A 148 -13.61 -8.65 0.05
CA GLU A 148 -14.67 -8.43 1.01
C GLU A 148 -14.44 -7.13 1.78
N ILE A 149 -15.44 -6.25 1.78
CA ILE A 149 -15.46 -4.97 2.49
C ILE A 149 -16.76 -4.86 3.28
N PRO A 150 -16.74 -4.32 4.52
CA PRO A 150 -17.94 -4.04 5.28
C PRO A 150 -18.93 -3.16 4.51
N LEU A 151 -20.22 -3.41 4.65
CA LEU A 151 -21.23 -2.51 4.13
C LEU A 151 -21.05 -1.11 4.73
N ALA A 152 -21.15 -0.09 3.89
CA ALA A 152 -21.08 1.31 4.34
C ALA A 152 -22.17 1.69 5.36
N ARG A 153 -23.22 0.87 5.47
CA ARG A 153 -24.23 0.98 6.50
C ARG A 153 -24.49 -0.38 7.12
N GLN A 154 -24.14 -0.53 8.38
CA GLN A 154 -24.44 -1.72 9.17
C GLN A 154 -25.89 -1.68 9.68
N LYS A 155 -26.55 -2.83 9.80
CA LYS A 155 -27.86 -2.90 10.47
C LYS A 155 -27.68 -2.68 11.97
N LYS A 156 -28.55 -1.87 12.57
CA LYS A 156 -28.56 -1.67 14.02
C LYS A 156 -28.95 -2.98 14.72
N GLY A 157 -28.13 -3.44 15.67
CA GLY A 157 -28.41 -4.61 16.51
C GLY A 157 -28.07 -5.97 15.91
N GLY A 158 -27.23 -6.03 14.88
CA GLY A 158 -26.65 -7.31 14.40
C GLY A 158 -25.35 -7.62 15.13
N ASP A 159 -25.18 -8.88 15.56
CA ASP A 159 -23.95 -9.35 16.23
C ASP A 159 -22.75 -9.49 15.27
N LEU A 160 -22.99 -9.48 13.95
CA LEU A 160 -21.97 -9.69 12.93
C LEU A 160 -21.92 -8.51 11.95
N THR A 161 -20.70 -8.07 11.65
CA THR A 161 -20.42 -7.09 10.59
C THR A 161 -20.85 -7.67 9.25
N GLN A 162 -21.78 -7.00 8.58
CA GLN A 162 -22.21 -7.35 7.24
C GLN A 162 -21.18 -6.82 6.24
N CYS A 163 -20.77 -7.70 5.34
CA CYS A 163 -19.81 -7.40 4.29
C CYS A 163 -20.40 -7.67 2.90
N GLU A 164 -19.78 -7.09 1.90
CA GLU A 164 -20.05 -7.33 0.49
C GLU A 164 -18.76 -7.61 -0.27
N LYS A 165 -18.88 -8.29 -1.40
CA LYS A 165 -17.76 -8.56 -2.31
C LYS A 165 -17.75 -7.53 -3.43
N LEU A 166 -16.64 -6.80 -3.53
CA LEU A 166 -16.42 -5.78 -4.55
C LEU A 166 -15.31 -6.21 -5.52
N HIS A 167 -15.42 -5.72 -6.75
CA HIS A 167 -14.52 -6.02 -7.86
C HIS A 167 -14.00 -4.72 -8.47
N GLY A 168 -12.73 -4.72 -8.87
CA GLY A 168 -12.07 -3.55 -9.47
C GLY A 168 -11.73 -2.49 -8.42
N TRP A 169 -10.52 -1.93 -8.53
CA TRP A 169 -10.00 -1.01 -7.51
C TRP A 169 -9.20 0.12 -8.15
N TRP A 170 -9.40 1.33 -7.63
CA TRP A 170 -8.49 2.44 -7.83
C TRP A 170 -7.37 2.35 -6.81
N THR A 171 -6.15 2.12 -7.27
CA THR A 171 -4.97 2.02 -6.42
C THR A 171 -4.28 3.37 -6.31
N VAL A 172 -3.93 3.74 -5.09
CA VAL A 172 -3.26 5.00 -4.78
C VAL A 172 -1.97 4.66 -4.04
N LYS A 173 -0.83 5.11 -4.60
CA LYS A 173 0.51 4.72 -4.12
C LYS A 173 0.86 5.39 -2.78
N ASP A 174 0.39 6.61 -2.56
CA ASP A 174 0.74 7.41 -1.39
C ASP A 174 -0.52 7.96 -0.72
N MET A 175 -0.50 8.05 0.62
CA MET A 175 -1.58 8.67 1.38
C MET A 175 -1.69 10.17 1.10
N PHE A 176 -0.60 10.82 0.68
CA PHE A 176 -0.58 12.25 0.35
C PHE A 176 -1.25 12.59 -0.99
N SER A 177 -1.56 11.59 -1.83
CA SER A 177 -2.33 11.79 -3.06
C SER A 177 -3.82 12.01 -2.82
N PHE A 178 -4.31 11.71 -1.61
CA PHE A 178 -5.71 11.95 -1.24
C PHE A 178 -5.94 13.42 -0.85
N GLU A 179 -7.08 13.96 -1.23
CA GLU A 179 -7.51 15.30 -0.83
C GLU A 179 -8.26 15.24 0.51
N ASN A 180 -9.43 14.57 0.57
CA ASN A 180 -10.28 14.52 1.77
C ASN A 180 -10.66 13.08 2.16
N VAL A 181 -9.68 12.29 2.58
CA VAL A 181 -9.88 10.91 3.04
C VAL A 181 -9.59 10.75 4.54
N GLY A 182 -10.41 9.94 5.21
CA GLY A 182 -10.20 9.48 6.58
C GLY A 182 -9.75 8.03 6.62
N PHE A 183 -9.06 7.64 7.69
CA PHE A 183 -8.66 6.27 7.95
C PHE A 183 -9.33 5.78 9.24
N THR A 184 -9.95 4.60 9.19
CA THR A 184 -10.49 3.99 10.41
C THR A 184 -9.37 3.45 11.30
N ASN A 185 -9.70 3.22 12.56
CA ASN A 185 -8.90 2.35 13.40
C ASN A 185 -8.77 0.96 12.76
N SER A 186 -7.65 0.29 13.05
CA SER A 186 -7.40 -1.06 12.57
C SER A 186 -8.32 -2.04 13.30
N VAL A 187 -9.06 -2.84 12.54
CA VAL A 187 -9.84 -3.98 13.05
C VAL A 187 -9.30 -5.21 12.34
N ASP A 188 -8.80 -6.18 13.10
CA ASP A 188 -8.13 -7.38 12.57
C ASP A 188 -6.97 -7.09 11.60
N GLY A 189 -6.25 -5.99 11.84
CA GLY A 189 -5.12 -5.56 10.99
C GLY A 189 -5.54 -4.80 9.73
N ILE A 190 -6.84 -4.63 9.49
CA ILE A 190 -7.38 -3.94 8.31
C ILE A 190 -7.80 -2.53 8.69
N ARG A 191 -7.30 -1.55 7.92
CA ARG A 191 -7.74 -0.15 7.97
C ARG A 191 -8.61 0.16 6.76
N TYR A 192 -9.71 0.84 6.99
CA TYR A 192 -10.62 1.25 5.94
C TYR A 192 -10.52 2.74 5.65
N LEU A 193 -10.89 3.12 4.43
CA LEU A 193 -10.94 4.50 3.97
C LEU A 193 -12.38 5.02 4.13
N THR A 194 -12.54 6.22 4.69
CA THR A 194 -13.81 6.94 4.79
C THR A 194 -13.69 8.32 4.13
N CYS A 195 -14.80 8.96 3.81
CA CYS A 195 -14.78 10.37 3.46
C CYS A 195 -14.49 11.21 4.71
N ALA A 196 -13.54 12.14 4.64
CA ALA A 196 -13.18 12.98 5.79
C ALA A 196 -14.27 13.99 6.19
N ASP A 197 -15.12 14.41 5.24
CA ASP A 197 -16.11 15.48 5.50
C ASP A 197 -17.45 14.97 6.05
N CYS A 198 -17.85 13.74 5.71
CA CYS A 198 -19.15 13.20 6.10
C CYS A 198 -19.08 11.84 6.78
N ASP A 199 -17.88 11.33 7.04
CA ASP A 199 -17.59 10.01 7.63
C ASP A 199 -18.22 8.83 6.88
N PHE A 200 -18.72 9.05 5.66
CA PHE A 200 -19.28 7.98 4.86
C PHE A 200 -18.19 6.99 4.47
N GLY A 201 -18.41 5.72 4.77
CA GLY A 201 -17.54 4.63 4.34
C GLY A 201 -17.92 3.29 4.96
N PRO A 202 -17.16 2.23 4.67
CA PRO A 202 -15.89 2.29 3.95
C PRO A 202 -16.05 2.53 2.44
N ILE A 203 -15.26 3.47 1.90
CA ILE A 203 -15.13 3.72 0.45
C ILE A 203 -13.96 2.94 -0.17
N GLY A 204 -13.15 2.30 0.66
CA GLY A 204 -11.94 1.59 0.28
C GLY A 204 -11.25 0.98 1.49
N ARG A 205 -10.05 0.42 1.28
CA ARG A 205 -9.22 -0.15 2.35
C ARG A 205 -7.72 -0.02 2.08
N VAL A 206 -6.92 -0.26 3.10
CA VAL A 206 -5.48 -0.45 2.98
C VAL A 206 -5.19 -1.94 2.88
N THR A 207 -4.44 -2.36 1.87
CA THR A 207 -4.03 -3.77 1.71
C THR A 207 -2.86 -4.10 2.63
N GLU A 208 -2.56 -5.39 2.78
CA GLU A 208 -1.41 -5.89 3.55
C GLU A 208 -0.07 -5.32 3.05
N ASP A 209 0.03 -5.00 1.75
CA ASP A 209 1.21 -4.39 1.12
C ASP A 209 1.29 -2.86 1.36
N ASN A 210 0.46 -2.29 2.24
CA ASN A 210 0.27 -0.85 2.46
C ASN A 210 -0.14 -0.07 1.19
N LEU A 211 -0.82 -0.73 0.26
CA LEU A 211 -1.40 -0.06 -0.90
C LEU A 211 -2.81 0.42 -0.54
N HIS A 212 -3.12 1.67 -0.88
CA HIS A 212 -4.45 2.22 -0.68
C HIS A 212 -5.33 1.88 -1.87
N ILE A 213 -6.52 1.33 -1.63
CA ILE A 213 -7.46 0.96 -2.68
C ILE A 213 -8.83 1.56 -2.44
N VAL A 214 -9.39 2.20 -3.46
CA VAL A 214 -10.72 2.82 -3.45
C VAL A 214 -11.66 2.01 -4.34
N ALA A 215 -12.83 1.70 -3.82
CA ALA A 215 -13.86 0.97 -4.55
C ALA A 215 -14.61 1.91 -5.50
N PRO A 216 -14.58 1.69 -6.83
CA PRO A 216 -15.28 2.53 -7.80
C PRO A 216 -16.79 2.57 -7.56
N SER A 217 -17.38 1.48 -7.05
CA SER A 217 -18.81 1.40 -6.72
C SER A 217 -19.23 2.22 -5.50
N ARG A 218 -18.28 2.73 -4.70
CA ARG A 218 -18.55 3.50 -3.47
C ARG A 218 -18.27 5.00 -3.61
N VAL A 219 -17.79 5.43 -4.78
CA VAL A 219 -17.42 6.80 -5.11
C VAL A 219 -18.11 7.24 -6.41
N LYS A 220 -18.01 8.51 -6.76
CA LYS A 220 -18.47 9.05 -8.05
C LYS A 220 -17.27 9.57 -8.83
N MET A 221 -17.35 9.50 -10.16
CA MET A 221 -16.42 10.20 -11.04
C MET A 221 -17.05 11.51 -11.49
N GLY A 222 -16.32 12.62 -11.39
CA GLY A 222 -16.85 13.95 -11.71
C GLY A 222 -15.79 14.92 -12.20
N LEU A 223 -16.26 15.94 -12.94
CA LEU A 223 -15.49 17.14 -13.28
C LEU A 223 -15.77 18.21 -12.24
N ASP A 224 -14.81 19.12 -12.04
CA ASP A 224 -14.98 20.22 -11.11
C ASP A 224 -16.18 21.05 -11.52
N SER A 225 -17.13 21.24 -10.60
CA SER A 225 -18.24 22.16 -10.78
C SER A 225 -17.81 23.49 -10.20
N SER A 226 -16.85 24.14 -10.88
CA SER A 226 -16.52 25.55 -10.65
C SER A 226 -17.56 26.44 -11.31
#